data_AF-A0A8T4PN87-F1
#
_entry.id   AF-A0A8T4PN87-F1
#
_cell.length_a   1.000
_cell.length_b   1.000
_cell.length_c   1.000
_cell.angle_alpha   90.00
_cell.angle_beta   90.00
_cell.angle_gamma   90.00
#
_symmetry.space_group_name_H-M   'P 1'
#
loop_
_entity.id
_entity.type
_entity.pdbx_description
1 polymer ?
#
loop_
_entity_poly.entity_id
_entity_poly.type
_entity_poly.pdbx_seq_one_letter_code
_entity_poly.pdbx_strand_id
1 'polypeptide(L)'
;MTTDADLKKFGFNDIEIAEETRNQKIRTGYPAPARRYRLHYEGYNISIEEPYFWVLHYLRYFSGFPYIDKITDIFAAAENSAFFGASQQRLGLQQDKVSQFLATIGKMVRELFQLVRELRILDERLGYYADSYTQSRSSESAEITLKGIWVDMVEQGAKNPASVYGMAREVQFTTLPDLFFSTHPVKQEDVDDVVERERGAFNRKVREVLKRKLRTYLAWKEHTYEELKNRRIFTLKYLRQHYEIIKMYIAWVKPYLRNIQRLQLDQSKTETADLLVAFETSMIEVEILAKKPSGKINECILMHYQFRTRPEMSYSQEYQRGPLHLGRVEIDFRAYAWTDEEISNYKKMREQEDFQLLGIIDASVKAALESLGDELMRYLREAGEEFEAKEKKATPKQSLLNPYGSVFKGFADMLKGFKVPKEVKAAKQKPKKQEIFRLGIARRDARERVKVTMWAIYHHFKKHHEMLNW
;
A
#
# COMPACT_ATOMS: atom_id res chain seq x y z
N MET A 1 -16.41 10.02 14.70
CA MET A 1 -17.21 11.28 14.65
C MET A 1 -16.23 12.42 14.42
N THR A 2 -16.45 13.19 13.36
CA THR A 2 -15.55 14.25 12.90
C THR A 2 -15.38 15.33 13.96
N THR A 3 -14.13 15.63 14.34
CA THR A 3 -13.87 16.63 15.40
C THR A 3 -13.76 18.05 14.83
N ASP A 4 -13.97 19.05 15.68
CA ASP A 4 -13.79 20.47 15.31
C ASP A 4 -12.37 20.77 14.78
N ALA A 5 -11.37 20.00 15.23
CA ALA A 5 -10.00 20.08 14.75
C ALA A 5 -9.86 19.57 13.31
N ASP A 6 -10.61 18.52 12.95
CA ASP A 6 -10.60 17.95 11.60
C ASP A 6 -11.25 18.91 10.61
N LEU A 7 -12.40 19.51 10.94
CA LEU A 7 -13.05 20.50 10.08
C LEU A 7 -12.11 21.67 9.75
N LYS A 8 -11.41 22.21 10.77
CA LYS A 8 -10.43 23.28 10.59
C LYS A 8 -9.23 22.84 9.75
N LYS A 9 -8.74 21.62 9.95
CA LYS A 9 -7.61 21.04 9.19
C LYS A 9 -7.91 20.98 7.68
N PHE A 10 -9.17 20.76 7.30
CA PHE A 10 -9.61 20.69 5.90
C PHE A 10 -10.15 22.00 5.32
N GLY A 11 -10.04 23.11 6.07
CA GLY A 11 -10.37 24.45 5.60
C GLY A 11 -11.81 24.90 5.88
N PHE A 12 -12.55 24.18 6.73
CA PHE A 12 -13.88 24.57 7.20
C PHE A 12 -13.76 25.29 8.55
N ASN A 13 -13.90 26.61 8.52
CA ASN A 13 -13.77 27.45 9.73
C ASN A 13 -15.09 27.60 10.48
N ASP A 14 -16.22 27.54 9.77
CA ASP A 14 -17.55 27.69 10.32
C ASP A 14 -18.16 26.31 10.60
N ILE A 15 -18.50 26.07 11.86
CA ILE A 15 -19.05 24.80 12.35
C ILE A 15 -20.56 24.96 12.55
N GLU A 16 -21.32 23.95 12.15
CA GLU A 16 -22.77 23.92 12.37
C GLU A 16 -23.11 23.76 13.87
N ILE A 17 -23.92 24.68 14.37
CA ILE A 17 -24.56 24.62 15.69
C ILE A 17 -26.06 24.52 15.45
N ALA A 18 -26.66 23.40 15.85
CA ALA A 18 -28.07 23.13 15.60
C ALA A 18 -28.76 22.53 16.82
N GLU A 19 -30.08 22.66 16.87
CA GLU A 19 -30.91 22.08 17.92
C GLU A 19 -31.15 20.59 17.60
N GLU A 20 -30.46 19.71 18.31
CA GLU A 20 -30.63 18.25 18.21
C GLU A 20 -31.68 17.74 19.20
N THR A 21 -31.74 18.38 20.37
CA THR A 21 -32.68 18.07 21.45
C THR A 21 -33.43 19.35 21.81
N ARG A 22 -34.69 19.23 22.25
CA ARG A 22 -35.54 20.39 22.58
C ARG A 22 -34.79 21.39 23.48
N ASN A 23 -34.66 22.63 23.01
CA ASN A 23 -33.97 23.76 23.65
C ASN A 23 -32.46 23.58 23.87
N GLN A 24 -31.80 22.59 23.25
CA GLN A 24 -30.36 22.38 23.37
C GLN A 24 -29.68 22.44 22.01
N LYS A 25 -28.79 23.42 21.85
CA LYS A 25 -27.97 23.57 20.65
C LYS A 25 -26.63 22.86 20.84
N ILE A 26 -26.35 21.90 19.97
CA ILE A 26 -25.14 21.08 19.99
C ILE A 26 -24.38 21.31 18.69
N ARG A 27 -23.05 21.13 18.72
CA ARG A 27 -22.23 21.11 17.51
C ARG A 27 -22.43 19.79 16.79
N THR A 28 -22.79 19.84 15.51
CA THR A 28 -23.18 18.62 14.76
C THR A 28 -21.99 17.89 14.13
N GLY A 29 -20.79 18.48 14.15
CA GLY A 29 -19.61 17.93 13.47
C GLY A 29 -19.61 18.14 11.95
N TYR A 30 -20.54 18.96 11.43
CA TYR A 30 -20.59 19.35 10.01
C TYR A 30 -20.18 20.82 9.81
N PRO A 31 -19.71 21.21 8.61
CA PRO A 31 -19.56 22.62 8.25
C PRO A 31 -20.88 23.36 8.37
N ALA A 32 -20.86 24.66 8.67
CA ALA A 32 -22.08 25.46 8.76
C ALA A 32 -22.85 25.50 7.42
N PRO A 33 -24.08 24.96 7.35
CA PRO A 33 -24.86 24.97 6.11
C PRO A 33 -25.56 26.31 5.90
N ALA A 34 -25.91 26.61 4.65
CA ALA A 34 -26.73 27.76 4.32
C ALA A 34 -28.16 27.61 4.85
N ARG A 35 -28.65 26.37 4.93
CA ARG A 35 -29.93 25.97 5.55
C ARG A 35 -29.86 24.49 5.89
N ARG A 36 -30.54 24.09 6.98
CA ARG A 36 -30.77 22.69 7.36
C ARG A 36 -32.26 22.41 7.47
N TYR A 37 -32.67 21.24 7.02
CA TYR A 37 -33.97 20.64 7.35
C TYR A 37 -33.75 19.26 7.96
N ARG A 38 -34.53 18.93 8.98
CA ARG A 38 -34.53 17.61 9.60
C ARG A 38 -35.90 16.97 9.44
N LEU A 39 -35.91 15.68 9.17
CA LEU A 39 -37.11 14.89 8.99
C LEU A 39 -37.00 13.60 9.80
N HIS A 40 -38.05 13.29 10.57
CA HIS A 40 -38.20 12.02 11.25
C HIS A 40 -39.37 11.29 10.62
N TYR A 41 -39.12 10.12 10.05
CA TYR A 41 -40.11 9.26 9.44
C TYR A 41 -40.07 7.90 10.12
N GLU A 42 -41.18 7.47 10.69
CA GLU A 42 -41.30 6.25 11.48
C GLU A 42 -42.59 5.55 11.11
N GLY A 43 -42.54 4.23 10.98
CA GLY A 43 -43.67 3.44 10.54
C GLY A 43 -43.34 1.95 10.46
N TYR A 44 -44.39 1.14 10.39
CA TYR A 44 -44.28 -0.30 10.35
C TYR A 44 -43.73 -0.76 9.00
N ASN A 45 -42.74 -1.65 9.03
CA ASN A 45 -42.17 -2.28 7.83
C ASN A 45 -41.55 -1.31 6.80
N ILE A 46 -41.11 -0.12 7.22
CA ILE A 46 -40.37 0.80 6.36
C ILE A 46 -38.95 0.26 6.14
N SER A 47 -38.58 0.11 4.86
CA SER A 47 -37.19 -0.10 4.45
C SER A 47 -36.49 1.25 4.23
N ILE A 48 -35.20 1.36 4.57
CA ILE A 48 -34.38 2.55 4.24
C ILE A 48 -34.35 2.83 2.73
N GLU A 49 -34.52 1.79 1.91
CA GLU A 49 -34.41 1.89 0.46
C GLU A 49 -35.45 2.83 -0.12
N GLU A 50 -36.69 2.80 0.38
CA GLU A 50 -37.77 3.66 -0.11
C GLU A 50 -37.43 5.15 0.01
N PRO A 51 -37.19 5.72 1.22
CA PRO A 51 -36.84 7.13 1.36
C PRO A 51 -35.49 7.48 0.72
N TYR A 52 -34.53 6.55 0.69
CA TYR A 52 -33.24 6.75 0.05
C TYR A 52 -33.37 6.90 -1.47
N PHE A 53 -33.98 5.92 -2.15
CA PHE A 53 -34.12 5.92 -3.60
C PHE A 53 -35.10 6.97 -4.09
N TRP A 54 -36.15 7.28 -3.32
CA TRP A 54 -37.07 8.37 -3.66
C TRP A 54 -36.32 9.69 -3.80
N VAL A 55 -35.52 10.05 -2.79
CA VAL A 55 -34.77 11.31 -2.80
C VAL A 55 -33.65 11.27 -3.83
N LEU A 56 -32.97 10.13 -3.99
CA LEU A 56 -31.94 9.96 -5.01
C LEU A 56 -32.50 10.17 -6.43
N HIS A 57 -33.65 9.57 -6.74
CA HIS A 57 -34.33 9.76 -8.02
C HIS A 57 -34.82 11.19 -8.19
N TYR A 58 -35.35 11.80 -7.13
CA TYR A 58 -35.75 13.19 -7.15
C TYR A 58 -34.58 14.12 -7.49
N LEU A 59 -33.41 13.90 -6.87
CA LEU A 59 -32.20 14.67 -7.16
C LEU A 59 -31.72 14.49 -8.60
N ARG A 60 -31.73 13.26 -9.13
CA ARG A 60 -31.27 12.94 -10.49
C ARG A 60 -32.20 13.51 -11.56
N TYR A 61 -33.49 13.24 -11.46
CA TYR A 61 -34.44 13.47 -12.54
C TYR A 61 -35.16 14.81 -12.44
N PHE A 62 -35.55 15.25 -11.23
CA PHE A 62 -36.33 16.48 -11.05
C PHE A 62 -35.45 17.69 -10.74
N SER A 63 -34.49 17.56 -9.82
CA SER A 63 -33.62 18.67 -9.41
C SER A 63 -32.41 18.86 -10.36
N GLY A 64 -32.09 17.85 -11.16
CA GLY A 64 -31.03 17.88 -12.16
C GLY A 64 -29.62 18.00 -11.56
N PHE A 65 -29.32 17.18 -10.54
CA PHE A 65 -27.96 17.04 -10.00
C PHE A 65 -27.20 15.94 -10.78
N PRO A 66 -26.24 16.31 -11.66
CA PRO A 66 -25.55 15.34 -12.52
C PRO A 66 -24.53 14.48 -11.77
N TYR A 67 -23.94 15.00 -10.68
CA TYR A 67 -22.93 14.29 -9.91
C TYR A 67 -23.49 13.99 -8.51
N ILE A 68 -23.58 12.72 -8.15
CA ILE A 68 -24.05 12.29 -6.85
C ILE A 68 -23.08 11.25 -6.32
N ASP A 69 -22.38 11.60 -5.26
CA ASP A 69 -21.36 10.79 -4.62
C ASP A 69 -21.87 10.26 -3.29
N LYS A 70 -21.78 8.94 -3.08
CA LYS A 70 -21.97 8.34 -1.75
C LYS A 70 -20.68 8.53 -0.96
N ILE A 71 -20.77 9.20 0.19
CA ILE A 71 -19.62 9.53 1.04
C ILE A 71 -19.46 8.48 2.12
N THR A 72 -20.48 8.26 2.94
CA THR A 72 -20.47 7.23 3.99
C THR A 72 -21.59 6.23 3.75
N ASP A 73 -21.31 5.00 4.12
CA ASP A 73 -22.24 3.87 4.12
C ASP A 73 -21.79 2.95 5.25
N ILE A 74 -22.23 3.29 6.46
CA ILE A 74 -21.83 2.62 7.70
C ILE A 74 -23.00 1.77 8.15
N PHE A 75 -22.70 0.51 8.41
CA PHE A 75 -23.63 -0.44 9.01
C PHE A 75 -23.17 -0.75 10.43
N ALA A 76 -24.08 -0.62 11.39
CA ALA A 76 -23.90 -1.05 12.77
C ALA A 76 -25.03 -2.00 13.15
N ALA A 77 -24.72 -3.03 13.92
CA ALA A 77 -25.73 -3.97 14.40
C ALA A 77 -25.37 -4.43 15.81
N ALA A 78 -26.39 -4.74 16.60
CA ALA A 78 -26.22 -5.29 17.94
C ALA A 78 -25.45 -6.63 17.88
N GLU A 79 -24.57 -6.87 18.86
CA GLU A 79 -23.69 -8.04 18.87
C GLU A 79 -24.45 -9.37 18.84
N ASN A 80 -25.63 -9.42 19.45
CA ASN A 80 -26.48 -10.61 19.44
C ASN A 80 -27.40 -10.71 18.20
N SER A 81 -27.35 -9.74 17.28
CA SER A 81 -28.16 -9.79 16.06
C SER A 81 -27.60 -10.80 15.05
N ALA A 82 -28.49 -11.44 14.28
CA ALA A 82 -28.08 -12.31 13.17
C ALA A 82 -27.22 -11.57 12.13
N PHE A 83 -27.46 -10.27 11.93
CA PHE A 83 -26.67 -9.42 11.03
C PHE A 83 -25.23 -9.25 11.49
N PHE A 84 -25.01 -9.06 12.80
CA PHE A 84 -23.67 -8.98 13.37
C PHE A 84 -22.90 -10.29 13.17
N GLY A 85 -23.52 -11.44 13.49
CA GLY A 85 -22.89 -12.75 13.31
C GLY A 85 -22.47 -13.01 11.85
N ALA A 86 -23.35 -12.73 10.89
CA ALA A 86 -23.03 -12.88 9.47
C ALA A 86 -21.94 -11.90 8.99
N SER A 87 -21.94 -10.66 9.49
CA SER A 87 -20.91 -9.66 9.16
C SER A 87 -19.55 -10.06 9.74
N GLN A 88 -19.50 -10.48 11.00
CA GLN A 88 -18.28 -10.94 11.66
C GLN A 88 -17.70 -12.19 10.99
N GLN A 89 -18.54 -13.13 10.56
CA GLN A 89 -18.07 -14.28 9.80
C GLN A 89 -17.40 -13.86 8.49
N ARG A 90 -18.01 -12.92 7.74
CA ARG A 90 -17.42 -12.39 6.50
C ARG A 90 -16.13 -11.61 6.77
N LEU A 91 -16.11 -10.81 7.83
CA LEU A 91 -14.93 -10.06 8.28
C LEU A 91 -13.78 -11.02 8.63
N GLY A 92 -14.06 -12.05 9.43
CA GLY A 92 -13.09 -13.09 9.80
C GLY A 92 -12.51 -13.80 8.59
N LEU A 93 -13.36 -14.23 7.64
CA LEU A 93 -12.90 -14.85 6.39
C LEU A 93 -11.96 -13.95 5.59
N GLN A 94 -12.20 -12.64 5.56
CA GLN A 94 -11.32 -11.70 4.88
C GLN A 94 -10.03 -11.46 5.65
N GLN A 95 -10.09 -11.34 6.98
CA GLN A 95 -8.92 -11.20 7.86
C GLN A 95 -8.01 -12.42 7.77
N ASP A 96 -8.58 -13.63 7.70
CA ASP A 96 -7.83 -14.87 7.51
C ASP A 96 -7.11 -14.87 6.16
N LYS A 97 -7.78 -14.45 5.08
CA LYS A 97 -7.16 -14.35 3.76
C LYS A 97 -6.03 -13.32 3.71
N VAL A 98 -6.23 -12.15 4.33
CA VAL A 98 -5.16 -11.16 4.45
C VAL A 98 -3.98 -11.71 5.23
N SER A 99 -4.23 -12.38 6.36
CA SER A 99 -3.18 -12.98 7.18
C SER A 99 -2.39 -14.04 6.41
N GLN A 100 -3.08 -14.89 5.64
CA GLN A 100 -2.45 -15.87 4.75
C GLN A 100 -1.55 -15.20 3.70
N PHE A 101 -2.04 -14.16 3.04
CA PHE A 101 -1.25 -13.41 2.06
C PHE A 101 -0.04 -12.71 2.68
N LEU A 102 -0.21 -12.04 3.83
CA LEU A 102 0.90 -11.38 4.53
C LEU A 102 1.96 -12.37 5.01
N ALA A 103 1.55 -13.54 5.50
CA ALA A 103 2.49 -14.60 5.87
C ALA A 103 3.29 -15.10 4.64
N THR A 104 2.62 -15.26 3.50
CA THR A 104 3.26 -15.67 2.24
C THR A 104 4.21 -14.59 1.73
N ILE A 105 3.80 -13.32 1.75
CA ILE A 105 4.65 -12.17 1.41
C ILE A 105 5.88 -12.13 2.33
N GLY A 106 5.70 -12.27 3.65
CA GLY A 106 6.81 -12.28 4.60
C GLY A 106 7.79 -13.44 4.39
N LYS A 107 7.31 -14.62 3.97
CA LYS A 107 8.18 -15.73 3.56
C LYS A 107 8.98 -15.38 2.30
N MET A 108 8.32 -14.90 1.24
CA MET A 108 8.98 -14.54 -0.02
C MET A 108 9.96 -13.39 0.14
N VAL A 109 9.67 -12.41 1.00
CA VAL A 109 10.62 -11.33 1.33
C VAL A 109 11.89 -11.91 1.96
N ARG A 110 11.79 -12.87 2.89
CA ARG A 110 12.95 -13.56 3.46
C ARG A 110 13.75 -14.35 2.42
N GLU A 111 13.08 -15.04 1.50
CA GLU A 111 13.73 -15.75 0.39
C GLU A 111 14.44 -14.77 -0.55
N LEU A 112 13.86 -13.59 -0.80
CA LEU A 112 14.46 -12.54 -1.61
C LEU A 112 15.76 -12.00 -0.99
N PHE A 113 15.85 -11.86 0.35
CA PHE A 113 17.13 -11.58 1.04
C PHE A 113 18.20 -12.64 0.78
N GLN A 114 17.81 -13.93 0.80
CA GLN A 114 18.74 -15.03 0.54
C GLN A 114 19.25 -14.99 -0.90
N LEU A 115 18.37 -14.71 -1.87
CA LEU A 115 18.74 -14.58 -3.29
C LEU A 115 19.68 -13.40 -3.55
N VAL A 116 19.42 -12.23 -2.94
CA VAL A 116 20.31 -11.06 -3.07
C VAL A 116 21.68 -11.36 -2.49
N ARG A 117 21.74 -12.02 -1.32
CA ARG A 117 23.01 -12.46 -0.73
C ARG A 117 23.74 -13.46 -1.61
N GLU A 118 23.03 -14.42 -2.21
CA GLU A 118 23.63 -15.38 -3.15
C GLU A 118 24.20 -14.68 -4.38
N LEU A 119 23.45 -13.76 -4.99
CA LEU A 119 23.91 -12.94 -6.12
C LEU A 119 25.16 -12.14 -5.76
N ARG A 120 25.22 -11.56 -4.55
CA ARG A 120 26.42 -10.84 -4.08
C ARG A 120 27.65 -11.75 -4.01
N ILE A 121 27.49 -12.94 -3.44
CA ILE A 121 28.58 -13.92 -3.36
C ILE A 121 28.99 -14.40 -4.76
N LEU A 122 28.03 -14.60 -5.67
CA LEU A 122 28.32 -14.96 -7.06
C LEU A 122 29.06 -13.84 -7.80
N ASP A 123 28.69 -12.58 -7.59
CA ASP A 123 29.38 -11.41 -8.15
C ASP A 123 30.81 -11.28 -7.63
N GLU A 124 31.01 -11.40 -6.31
CA GLU A 124 32.35 -11.41 -5.70
C GLU A 124 33.20 -12.54 -6.28
N ARG A 125 32.63 -13.75 -6.42
CA ARG A 125 33.33 -14.91 -7.01
C ARG A 125 33.68 -14.68 -8.47
N LEU A 126 32.72 -14.25 -9.28
CA LEU A 126 32.93 -13.95 -10.70
C LEU A 126 33.95 -12.83 -10.90
N GLY A 127 34.05 -11.89 -9.96
CA GLY A 127 35.09 -10.87 -9.91
C GLY A 127 36.50 -11.47 -9.92
N TYR A 128 36.77 -12.47 -9.07
CA TYR A 128 38.08 -13.15 -9.06
C TYR A 128 38.39 -13.83 -10.39
N TYR A 129 37.40 -14.47 -11.02
CA TYR A 129 37.60 -15.06 -12.35
C TYR A 129 37.86 -13.99 -13.42
N ALA A 130 37.09 -12.90 -13.45
CA ALA A 130 37.29 -11.81 -14.42
C ALA A 130 38.65 -11.12 -14.27
N ASP A 131 39.07 -10.85 -13.03
CA ASP A 131 40.38 -10.28 -12.71
C ASP A 131 41.52 -11.22 -13.12
N SER A 132 41.32 -12.54 -12.97
CA SER A 132 42.31 -13.54 -13.35
C SER A 132 42.55 -13.60 -14.87
N TYR A 133 41.55 -13.27 -15.68
CA TYR A 133 41.67 -13.20 -17.15
C TYR A 133 42.24 -11.86 -17.63
N THR A 134 42.29 -10.85 -16.75
CA THR A 134 42.82 -9.51 -17.08
C THR A 134 44.31 -9.47 -16.72
N GLN A 135 45.21 -8.98 -17.59
CA GLN A 135 46.65 -8.83 -17.27
C GLN A 135 46.95 -7.64 -16.31
N SER A 136 46.13 -7.45 -15.28
CA SER A 136 46.28 -6.39 -14.29
C SER A 136 47.11 -6.84 -13.09
N ARG A 137 47.57 -5.89 -12.26
CA ARG A 137 48.24 -6.18 -10.97
C ARG A 137 47.35 -6.98 -10.00
N SER A 138 46.02 -6.94 -10.18
CA SER A 138 45.04 -7.76 -9.43
C SER A 138 45.03 -9.24 -9.87
N SER A 139 45.49 -9.55 -11.08
CA SER A 139 45.42 -10.89 -11.69
C SER A 139 46.15 -11.94 -10.88
N GLU A 140 47.38 -11.63 -10.44
CA GLU A 140 48.20 -12.55 -9.67
C GLU A 140 47.54 -12.91 -8.34
N SER A 141 46.98 -11.91 -7.65
CA SER A 141 46.23 -12.12 -6.39
C SER A 141 44.95 -12.92 -6.60
N ALA A 142 44.22 -12.66 -7.69
CA ALA A 142 43.01 -13.38 -8.02
C ALA A 142 43.31 -14.85 -8.36
N GLU A 143 44.39 -15.10 -9.11
CA GLU A 143 44.82 -16.43 -9.50
C GLU A 143 45.30 -17.27 -8.32
N ILE A 144 46.05 -16.66 -7.39
CA ILE A 144 46.42 -17.28 -6.10
C ILE A 144 45.17 -17.65 -5.30
N THR A 145 44.18 -16.75 -5.25
CA THR A 145 42.92 -16.97 -4.52
C THR A 145 42.12 -18.12 -5.14
N LEU A 146 41.98 -18.18 -6.47
CA LEU A 146 41.30 -19.26 -7.18
C LEU A 146 41.97 -20.61 -7.00
N LYS A 147 43.31 -20.65 -7.05
CA LYS A 147 44.09 -21.85 -6.73
C LYS A 147 43.88 -22.31 -5.30
N GLY A 148 43.81 -21.39 -4.34
CA GLY A 148 43.49 -21.69 -2.95
C GLY A 148 42.11 -22.35 -2.82
N ILE A 149 41.09 -21.75 -3.44
CA ILE A 149 39.72 -22.30 -3.48
C ILE A 149 39.71 -23.70 -4.11
N TRP A 150 40.47 -23.92 -5.18
CA TRP A 150 40.56 -25.22 -5.84
C TRP A 150 41.20 -26.29 -4.94
N VAL A 151 42.32 -25.97 -4.28
CA VAL A 151 42.99 -26.90 -3.35
C VAL A 151 42.05 -27.27 -2.20
N ASP A 152 41.33 -26.30 -1.63
CA ASP A 152 40.43 -26.56 -0.52
C ASP A 152 39.17 -27.32 -0.94
N MET A 153 38.54 -26.95 -2.06
CA MET A 153 37.24 -27.49 -2.47
C MET A 153 37.34 -28.76 -3.31
N VAL A 154 38.29 -28.81 -4.25
CA VAL A 154 38.43 -29.93 -5.20
C VAL A 154 39.41 -30.97 -4.68
N GLU A 155 40.52 -30.55 -4.08
CA GLU A 155 41.51 -31.49 -3.54
C GLU A 155 41.29 -31.87 -2.07
N GLN A 156 40.33 -31.23 -1.39
CA GLN A 156 40.02 -31.42 0.03
C GLN A 156 41.16 -31.00 0.98
N GLY A 157 41.98 -30.04 0.53
CA GLY A 157 43.09 -29.49 1.31
C GLY A 157 44.11 -30.55 1.72
N ALA A 158 44.67 -30.42 2.93
CA ALA A 158 45.71 -31.34 3.43
C ALA A 158 45.19 -32.72 3.86
N LYS A 159 43.89 -33.01 3.76
CA LYS A 159 43.30 -34.30 4.16
C LYS A 159 43.51 -35.39 3.13
N ASN A 160 43.70 -35.02 1.86
CA ASN A 160 43.95 -35.96 0.79
C ASN A 160 45.46 -36.10 0.55
N PRO A 161 46.05 -37.30 0.70
CA PRO A 161 47.44 -37.60 0.33
C PRO A 161 47.84 -37.12 -1.07
N ALA A 162 46.88 -37.08 -1.99
CA ALA A 162 47.09 -36.71 -3.38
C ALA A 162 46.93 -35.20 -3.66
N SER A 163 46.62 -34.36 -2.67
CA SER A 163 46.52 -32.91 -2.86
C SER A 163 47.91 -32.25 -2.92
N VAL A 164 47.97 -31.00 -3.38
CA VAL A 164 49.20 -30.21 -3.40
C VAL A 164 49.85 -30.14 -2.01
N TYR A 165 49.06 -29.98 -0.94
CA TYR A 165 49.55 -29.97 0.43
C TYR A 165 49.82 -31.37 1.00
N GLY A 166 49.02 -32.38 0.63
CA GLY A 166 49.21 -33.78 1.04
C GLY A 166 50.49 -34.38 0.48
N MET A 167 50.76 -34.14 -0.81
CA MET A 167 51.99 -34.58 -1.49
C MET A 167 53.24 -33.89 -0.93
N ALA A 168 53.13 -32.65 -0.47
CA ALA A 168 54.22 -31.96 0.20
C ALA A 168 54.58 -32.62 1.54
N ARG A 169 53.57 -33.12 2.28
CA ARG A 169 53.74 -33.73 3.60
C ARG A 169 54.16 -35.20 3.54
N GLU A 170 53.49 -36.01 2.71
CA GLU A 170 53.69 -37.47 2.68
C GLU A 170 54.77 -37.90 1.71
N VAL A 171 54.85 -37.25 0.54
CA VAL A 171 55.79 -37.59 -0.54
C VAL A 171 57.04 -36.67 -0.48
N GLN A 172 57.13 -35.80 0.53
CA GLN A 172 58.23 -34.85 0.75
C GLN A 172 58.47 -33.88 -0.42
N PHE A 173 57.45 -33.60 -1.25
CA PHE A 173 57.52 -32.56 -2.27
C PHE A 173 57.31 -31.16 -1.68
N THR A 174 58.22 -30.73 -0.80
CA THR A 174 58.10 -29.51 -0.01
C THR A 174 57.96 -28.24 -0.84
N THR A 175 58.54 -28.21 -2.05
CA THR A 175 58.48 -27.06 -2.96
C THR A 175 57.24 -27.04 -3.87
N LEU A 176 56.45 -28.12 -3.90
CA LEU A 176 55.30 -28.24 -4.81
C LEU A 176 54.21 -27.17 -4.57
N PRO A 177 53.83 -26.83 -3.32
CA PRO A 177 52.86 -25.76 -3.08
C PRO A 177 53.35 -24.40 -3.60
N ASP A 178 54.58 -24.00 -3.25
CA ASP A 178 55.15 -22.73 -3.69
C ASP A 178 55.25 -22.65 -5.22
N LEU A 179 55.62 -23.76 -5.86
CA LEU A 179 55.66 -23.86 -7.32
C LEU A 179 54.25 -23.73 -7.92
N PHE A 180 53.25 -24.38 -7.34
CA PHE A 180 51.87 -24.34 -7.83
C PHE A 180 51.26 -22.93 -7.72
N PHE A 181 51.49 -22.21 -6.62
CA PHE A 181 50.95 -20.86 -6.44
C PHE A 181 51.70 -19.80 -7.25
N SER A 182 52.94 -20.05 -7.69
CA SER A 182 53.75 -19.05 -8.40
C SER A 182 53.72 -19.17 -9.93
N THR A 183 53.42 -20.35 -10.50
CA THR A 183 53.32 -20.51 -11.97
C THR A 183 51.91 -20.26 -12.47
N HIS A 184 51.77 -19.32 -13.40
CA HIS A 184 50.47 -18.85 -13.92
C HIS A 184 50.36 -19.06 -15.44
N PRO A 185 50.15 -20.31 -15.91
CA PRO A 185 49.90 -20.56 -17.32
C PRO A 185 48.54 -19.97 -17.76
N VAL A 186 48.50 -19.36 -18.94
CA VAL A 186 47.29 -18.68 -19.46
C VAL A 186 46.31 -19.68 -20.07
N LYS A 187 46.80 -20.72 -20.75
CA LYS A 187 45.99 -21.76 -21.39
C LYS A 187 46.42 -23.15 -20.98
N GLN A 188 45.49 -24.10 -21.09
CA GLN A 188 45.72 -25.50 -20.78
C GLN A 188 46.80 -26.14 -21.66
N GLU A 189 46.92 -25.69 -22.91
CA GLU A 189 47.88 -26.17 -23.91
C GLU A 189 49.32 -25.70 -23.61
N ASP A 190 49.47 -24.51 -23.03
CA ASP A 190 50.76 -23.87 -22.76
C ASP A 190 51.41 -24.37 -21.45
N VAL A 191 50.72 -25.22 -20.68
CA VAL A 191 51.18 -25.68 -19.35
C VAL A 191 52.52 -26.40 -19.44
N ASP A 192 52.69 -27.25 -20.46
CA ASP A 192 53.89 -28.06 -20.59
C ASP A 192 55.12 -27.19 -20.92
N ASP A 193 54.96 -26.21 -21.81
CA ASP A 193 56.03 -25.29 -22.23
C ASP A 193 56.40 -24.29 -21.14
N VAL A 194 55.41 -23.74 -20.43
CA VAL A 194 55.63 -22.79 -19.32
C VAL A 194 56.36 -23.47 -18.16
N VAL A 195 55.99 -24.70 -17.80
CA VAL A 195 56.65 -25.44 -16.71
C VAL A 195 58.07 -25.84 -17.08
N GLU A 196 58.33 -26.25 -18.32
CA GLU A 196 59.70 -26.54 -18.79
C GLU A 196 60.57 -25.29 -18.81
N ARG A 197 60.04 -24.17 -19.29
CA ARG A 197 60.77 -22.90 -19.41
C ARG A 197 61.08 -22.26 -18.05
N GLU A 198 60.11 -22.19 -17.16
CA GLU A 198 60.23 -21.41 -15.91
C GLU A 198 60.74 -22.25 -14.73
N ARG A 199 60.53 -23.57 -14.77
CA ARG A 199 60.81 -24.49 -13.64
C ARG A 199 61.69 -25.68 -14.03
N GLY A 200 62.42 -25.64 -15.15
CA GLY A 200 63.27 -26.72 -15.65
C GLY A 200 64.38 -27.20 -14.69
N ALA A 201 64.79 -26.36 -13.74
CA ALA A 201 65.80 -26.71 -12.71
C ALA A 201 65.30 -27.68 -11.62
N PHE A 202 63.99 -27.95 -11.54
CA PHE A 202 63.40 -28.82 -10.53
C PHE A 202 63.33 -30.29 -10.99
N ASN A 203 63.24 -31.19 -10.00
CA ASN A 203 63.13 -32.64 -10.21
C ASN A 203 62.00 -32.97 -11.20
N ARG A 204 62.30 -33.84 -12.19
CA ARG A 204 61.36 -34.30 -13.23
C ARG A 204 60.03 -34.76 -12.65
N LYS A 205 60.02 -35.47 -11.53
CA LYS A 205 58.78 -35.97 -10.93
C LYS A 205 57.90 -34.85 -10.36
N VAL A 206 58.52 -33.82 -9.77
CA VAL A 206 57.80 -32.64 -9.27
C VAL A 206 57.21 -31.86 -10.45
N ARG A 207 57.93 -31.74 -11.57
CA ARG A 207 57.43 -31.13 -12.80
C ARG A 207 56.24 -31.89 -13.42
N GLU A 208 56.31 -33.22 -13.50
CA GLU A 208 55.19 -34.04 -13.99
C GLU A 208 53.92 -33.86 -13.15
N VAL A 209 54.07 -33.83 -11.81
CA VAL A 209 52.96 -33.60 -10.89
C VAL A 209 52.42 -32.18 -11.03
N LEU A 210 53.29 -31.17 -11.12
CA LEU A 210 52.91 -29.77 -11.31
C LEU A 210 52.12 -29.57 -12.62
N LYS A 211 52.59 -30.13 -13.74
CA LYS A 211 51.89 -30.10 -15.04
C LYS A 211 50.48 -30.67 -14.92
N ARG A 212 50.34 -31.85 -14.32
CA ARG A 212 49.03 -32.49 -14.10
C ARG A 212 48.09 -31.60 -13.28
N LYS A 213 48.58 -31.03 -12.17
CA LYS A 213 47.78 -30.20 -11.26
C LYS A 213 47.35 -28.88 -11.89
N LEU A 214 48.26 -28.20 -12.60
CA LEU A 214 47.95 -26.98 -13.34
C LEU A 214 46.93 -27.25 -14.46
N ARG A 215 47.07 -28.38 -15.18
CA ARG A 215 46.14 -28.77 -16.24
C ARG A 215 44.73 -29.06 -15.71
N THR A 216 44.61 -29.70 -14.54
CA THR A 216 43.32 -29.95 -13.88
C THR A 216 42.71 -28.68 -13.30
N TYR A 217 43.54 -27.78 -12.77
CA TYR A 217 43.09 -26.50 -12.24
C TYR A 217 42.54 -25.59 -13.34
N LEU A 218 43.22 -25.48 -14.50
CA LEU A 218 42.75 -24.67 -15.63
C LEU A 218 41.43 -25.20 -16.22
N ALA A 219 41.30 -26.52 -16.39
CA ALA A 219 40.03 -27.12 -16.83
C ALA A 219 38.89 -26.85 -15.84
N TRP A 220 39.17 -26.98 -14.53
CA TRP A 220 38.20 -26.64 -13.49
C TRP A 220 37.82 -25.15 -13.53
N LYS A 221 38.80 -24.25 -13.72
CA LYS A 221 38.59 -22.80 -13.78
C LYS A 221 37.64 -22.42 -14.91
N GLU A 222 37.84 -22.96 -16.11
CA GLU A 222 36.99 -22.68 -17.29
C GLU A 222 35.56 -23.17 -17.07
N HIS A 223 35.38 -24.45 -16.75
CA HIS A 223 34.04 -25.03 -16.55
C HIS A 223 33.28 -24.37 -15.39
N THR A 224 33.97 -24.13 -14.26
CA THR A 224 33.36 -23.48 -13.09
C THR A 224 32.97 -22.03 -13.39
N TYR A 225 33.75 -21.32 -14.20
CA TYR A 225 33.43 -19.95 -14.59
C TYR A 225 32.15 -19.88 -15.43
N GLU A 226 31.99 -20.77 -16.42
CA GLU A 226 30.76 -20.86 -17.22
C GLU A 226 29.55 -21.28 -16.38
N GLU A 227 29.72 -22.25 -15.48
CA GLU A 227 28.67 -22.69 -14.56
C GLU A 227 28.22 -21.53 -13.65
N LEU A 228 29.15 -20.79 -13.04
CA LEU A 228 28.85 -19.65 -12.16
C LEU A 228 28.16 -18.52 -12.93
N LYS A 229 28.56 -18.26 -14.17
CA LYS A 229 27.92 -17.26 -15.03
C LYS A 229 26.48 -17.65 -15.35
N ASN A 230 26.26 -18.91 -15.73
CA ASN A 230 24.92 -19.44 -15.99
C ASN A 230 24.06 -19.41 -14.72
N ARG A 231 24.60 -19.86 -13.59
CA ARG A 231 23.92 -19.82 -12.29
C ARG A 231 23.50 -18.40 -11.92
N ARG A 232 24.39 -17.41 -12.07
CA ARG A 232 24.06 -16.00 -11.83
C ARG A 232 22.86 -15.55 -12.68
N ILE A 233 22.85 -15.87 -13.98
CA ILE A 233 21.74 -15.52 -14.88
C ILE A 233 20.42 -16.15 -14.41
N PHE A 234 20.46 -17.43 -14.01
CA PHE A 234 19.27 -18.11 -13.47
C PHE A 234 18.79 -17.49 -12.15
N THR A 235 19.69 -17.24 -11.20
CA THR A 235 19.36 -16.61 -9.91
C THR A 235 18.77 -15.21 -10.10
N LEU A 236 19.27 -14.46 -11.07
CA LEU A 236 18.77 -13.12 -11.40
C LEU A 236 17.37 -13.16 -12.03
N LYS A 237 17.09 -14.12 -12.92
CA LYS A 237 15.72 -14.36 -13.43
C LYS A 237 14.77 -14.81 -12.30
N TYR A 238 15.25 -15.67 -11.41
CA TYR A 238 14.48 -16.18 -10.28
C TYR A 238 14.14 -15.08 -9.26
N LEU A 239 15.08 -14.17 -8.97
CA LEU A 239 14.88 -12.97 -8.15
C LEU A 239 13.74 -12.10 -8.72
N ARG A 240 13.78 -11.84 -10.04
CA ARG A 240 12.72 -11.07 -10.72
C ARG A 240 11.36 -11.74 -10.58
N GLN A 241 11.29 -13.05 -10.81
CA GLN A 241 10.05 -13.81 -10.64
C GLN A 241 9.51 -13.69 -9.21
N HIS A 242 10.37 -13.80 -8.20
CA HIS A 242 9.97 -13.65 -6.79
C HIS A 242 9.40 -12.26 -6.49
N TYR A 243 10.04 -11.23 -7.02
CA TYR A 243 9.58 -9.85 -6.84
C TYR A 243 8.23 -9.59 -7.52
N GLU A 244 8.02 -10.10 -8.74
CA GLU A 244 6.72 -10.00 -9.44
C GLU A 244 5.60 -10.74 -8.71
N ILE A 245 5.88 -11.92 -8.15
CA ILE A 245 4.91 -12.65 -7.33
C ILE A 245 4.55 -11.82 -6.08
N ILE A 246 5.51 -11.20 -5.40
CA ILE A 246 5.25 -10.31 -4.26
C ILE A 246 4.33 -9.15 -4.67
N LYS A 247 4.61 -8.48 -5.81
CA LYS A 247 3.74 -7.40 -6.33
C LYS A 247 2.31 -7.90 -6.58
N MET A 248 2.16 -9.07 -7.18
CA MET A 248 0.86 -9.69 -7.43
C MET A 248 0.08 -9.91 -6.12
N TYR A 249 0.71 -10.49 -5.09
CA TYR A 249 0.07 -10.69 -3.79
C TYR A 249 -0.29 -9.38 -3.10
N ILE A 250 0.55 -8.34 -3.17
CA ILE A 250 0.21 -7.00 -2.66
C ILE A 250 -1.02 -6.43 -3.37
N ALA A 251 -1.09 -6.58 -4.70
CA ALA A 251 -2.23 -6.14 -5.49
C ALA A 251 -3.52 -6.88 -5.09
N TRP A 252 -3.43 -8.18 -4.76
CA TRP A 252 -4.55 -8.98 -4.29
C TRP A 252 -4.98 -8.67 -2.85
N VAL A 253 -4.05 -8.32 -1.95
CA VAL A 253 -4.36 -7.97 -0.55
C VAL A 253 -5.15 -6.66 -0.45
N LYS A 254 -4.83 -5.68 -1.31
CA LYS A 254 -5.41 -4.34 -1.29
C LYS A 254 -6.96 -4.29 -1.27
N PRO A 255 -7.70 -5.01 -2.13
CA PRO A 255 -9.16 -5.06 -2.06
C PRO A 255 -9.69 -5.69 -0.77
N TYR A 256 -9.03 -6.72 -0.23
CA TYR A 256 -9.45 -7.32 1.04
C TYR A 256 -9.28 -6.36 2.22
N LEU A 257 -8.17 -5.61 2.28
CA LEU A 257 -7.99 -4.59 3.32
C LEU A 257 -9.07 -3.52 3.27
N ARG A 258 -9.43 -3.06 2.07
CA ARG A 258 -10.54 -2.11 1.88
C ARG A 258 -11.88 -2.69 2.31
N ASN A 259 -12.12 -3.98 2.07
CA ASN A 259 -13.37 -4.63 2.46
C ASN A 259 -13.45 -4.90 3.97
N ILE A 260 -12.35 -5.33 4.59
CA ILE A 260 -12.24 -5.50 6.05
C ILE A 260 -12.60 -4.19 6.72
N GLN A 261 -12.01 -3.10 6.25
CA GLN A 261 -12.33 -1.76 6.72
C GLN A 261 -13.82 -1.41 6.59
N ARG A 262 -14.43 -1.67 5.42
CA ARG A 262 -15.85 -1.38 5.21
C ARG A 262 -16.78 -2.24 6.07
N LEU A 263 -16.37 -3.46 6.39
CA LEU A 263 -17.12 -4.39 7.22
C LEU A 263 -16.85 -4.21 8.71
N GLN A 264 -15.77 -3.49 9.05
CA GLN A 264 -15.45 -3.17 10.43
C GLN A 264 -16.51 -2.21 10.96
N LEU A 265 -17.24 -2.67 11.97
CA LEU A 265 -18.28 -1.89 12.61
C LEU A 265 -17.65 -0.70 13.33
N ASP A 266 -18.20 0.49 13.12
CA ASP A 266 -17.78 1.68 13.84
C ASP A 266 -18.17 1.55 15.32
N GLN A 267 -17.17 1.41 16.19
CA GLN A 267 -17.36 1.24 17.64
C GLN A 267 -18.17 2.40 18.24
N SER A 268 -17.98 3.63 17.74
CA SER A 268 -18.70 4.81 18.24
C SER A 268 -20.20 4.74 17.98
N LYS A 269 -20.62 3.91 17.01
CA LYS A 269 -22.03 3.69 16.64
C LYS A 269 -22.62 2.48 17.35
N THR A 270 -21.82 1.44 17.58
CA THR A 270 -22.21 0.26 18.37
C THR A 270 -22.51 0.61 19.83
N GLU A 271 -21.79 1.57 20.41
CA GLU A 271 -21.97 1.98 21.83
C GLU A 271 -23.10 3.01 22.04
N THR A 272 -23.84 3.38 21.00
CA THR A 272 -24.92 4.36 21.13
C THR A 272 -26.10 3.81 21.92
N ALA A 273 -26.73 4.66 22.74
CA ALA A 273 -27.91 4.29 23.54
C ALA A 273 -29.12 3.84 22.69
N ASP A 274 -29.13 4.18 21.40
CA ASP A 274 -30.17 3.78 20.45
C ASP A 274 -30.02 2.33 19.96
N LEU A 275 -28.89 1.68 20.23
CA LEU A 275 -28.60 0.31 19.83
C LEU A 275 -28.49 -0.58 21.07
N LEU A 276 -29.44 -1.50 21.23
CA LEU A 276 -29.49 -2.38 22.40
C LEU A 276 -28.88 -3.73 22.04
N VAL A 277 -27.79 -4.09 22.73
CA VAL A 277 -27.03 -5.32 22.50
C VAL A 277 -27.87 -6.59 22.59
N ALA A 278 -28.90 -6.59 23.45
CA ALA A 278 -29.74 -7.76 23.70
C ALA A 278 -30.77 -8.07 22.58
N PHE A 279 -30.99 -7.15 21.64
CA PHE A 279 -32.07 -7.24 20.65
C PHE A 279 -31.53 -7.24 19.22
N GLU A 280 -32.33 -7.73 18.26
CA GLU A 280 -32.03 -7.66 16.82
C GLU A 280 -32.21 -6.23 16.27
N THR A 281 -31.44 -5.28 16.81
CA THR A 281 -31.41 -3.89 16.34
C THR A 281 -30.27 -3.71 15.35
N SER A 282 -30.55 -2.97 14.28
CA SER A 282 -29.55 -2.53 13.30
C SER A 282 -29.69 -1.04 13.06
N MET A 283 -28.56 -0.41 12.72
CA MET A 283 -28.46 1.00 12.42
C MET A 283 -27.65 1.17 11.15
N ILE A 284 -28.17 1.97 10.23
CA ILE A 284 -27.53 2.25 8.94
C ILE A 284 -27.39 3.76 8.83
N GLU A 285 -26.17 4.20 8.54
CA GLU A 285 -25.86 5.59 8.28
C GLU A 285 -25.37 5.75 6.85
N VAL A 286 -26.08 6.55 6.06
CA VAL A 286 -25.71 6.82 4.67
C VAL A 286 -25.60 8.31 4.46
N GLU A 287 -24.48 8.75 3.88
CA GLU A 287 -24.26 10.15 3.52
C GLU A 287 -24.09 10.27 2.00
N ILE A 288 -24.90 11.14 1.39
CA ILE A 288 -24.85 11.42 -0.04
C ILE A 288 -24.56 12.90 -0.25
N LEU A 289 -23.60 13.20 -1.12
CA LEU A 289 -23.34 14.55 -1.61
C LEU A 289 -23.74 14.66 -3.08
N ALA A 290 -24.77 15.44 -3.35
CA ALA A 290 -25.19 15.81 -4.69
C ALA A 290 -24.57 17.16 -5.09
N LYS A 291 -23.92 17.20 -6.25
CA LYS A 291 -23.27 18.39 -6.84
C LYS A 291 -23.94 18.75 -8.17
N LYS A 292 -24.27 20.04 -8.29
CA LYS A 292 -24.70 20.67 -9.55
C LYS A 292 -23.76 21.82 -9.91
N PRO A 293 -23.06 21.75 -11.05
CA PRO A 293 -22.09 22.77 -11.43
C PRO A 293 -22.79 24.09 -11.80
N SER A 294 -22.37 25.18 -11.15
CA SER A 294 -22.97 26.52 -11.30
C SER A 294 -21.83 27.55 -11.51
N GLY A 295 -20.91 27.24 -12.44
CA GLY A 295 -19.68 28.00 -12.68
C GLY A 295 -18.53 27.55 -11.78
N LYS A 296 -17.80 28.49 -11.15
CA LYS A 296 -16.69 28.19 -10.23
C LYS A 296 -17.14 27.67 -8.85
N ILE A 297 -18.42 27.84 -8.53
CA ILE A 297 -19.03 27.41 -7.26
C ILE A 297 -20.17 26.48 -7.62
N ASN A 298 -20.22 25.35 -6.93
CA ASN A 298 -21.24 24.35 -7.14
C ASN A 298 -22.36 24.49 -6.11
N GLU A 299 -23.56 24.17 -6.55
CA GLU A 299 -24.70 23.92 -5.66
C GLU A 299 -24.53 22.50 -5.11
N CYS A 300 -24.46 22.38 -3.78
CA CYS A 300 -24.21 21.12 -3.11
C CYS A 300 -25.32 20.82 -2.11
N ILE A 301 -25.92 19.64 -2.19
CA ILE A 301 -26.86 19.13 -1.19
C ILE A 301 -26.21 17.92 -0.54
N LEU A 302 -26.00 18.02 0.77
CA LEU A 302 -25.55 16.91 1.59
C LEU A 302 -26.76 16.34 2.32
N MET A 303 -26.96 15.04 2.17
CA MET A 303 -28.05 14.33 2.82
C MET A 303 -27.45 13.27 3.71
N HIS A 304 -27.86 13.28 4.96
CA HIS A 304 -27.45 12.31 5.96
C HIS A 304 -28.69 11.52 6.38
N TYR A 305 -28.63 10.21 6.19
CA TYR A 305 -29.67 9.27 6.55
C TYR A 305 -29.19 8.50 7.77
N GLN A 306 -30.03 8.45 8.80
CA GLN A 306 -29.85 7.59 9.94
C GLN A 306 -31.07 6.69 10.05
N PHE A 307 -30.92 5.45 9.63
CA PHE A 307 -31.96 4.44 9.74
C PHE A 307 -31.70 3.55 10.93
N ARG A 308 -32.76 3.20 11.65
CA ARG A 308 -32.72 2.25 12.75
C ARG A 308 -33.89 1.30 12.67
N THR A 309 -33.64 0.05 13.02
CA THR A 309 -34.68 -0.97 13.16
C THR A 309 -34.88 -1.30 14.63
N ARG A 310 -36.15 -1.36 15.03
CA ARG A 310 -36.55 -1.88 16.35
C ARG A 310 -37.34 -3.16 16.14
N PRO A 311 -36.90 -4.30 16.70
CA PRO A 311 -37.65 -5.53 16.59
C PRO A 311 -38.91 -5.42 17.45
N GLU A 312 -40.07 -5.69 16.84
CA GLU A 312 -41.32 -5.90 17.54
C GLU A 312 -41.68 -7.38 17.43
N MET A 313 -41.82 -8.04 18.59
CA MET A 313 -42.21 -9.44 18.66
C MET A 313 -43.72 -9.55 18.43
N SER A 314 -44.14 -9.54 17.17
CA SER A 314 -45.52 -9.90 16.82
C SER A 314 -45.66 -11.42 16.85
N TYR A 315 -46.37 -11.95 17.86
CA TYR A 315 -46.73 -13.36 17.91
C TYR A 315 -47.90 -13.62 16.94
N SER A 316 -47.60 -13.87 15.66
CA SER A 316 -48.59 -14.44 14.73
C SER A 316 -48.50 -15.97 14.73
N GLN A 317 -49.66 -16.62 14.64
CA GLN A 317 -49.90 -17.98 15.12
C GLN A 317 -49.59 -19.10 14.10
N GLU A 318 -48.89 -18.84 12.99
CA GLU A 318 -48.59 -19.91 12.02
C GLU A 318 -47.43 -19.56 11.07
N TYR A 319 -46.37 -20.37 11.12
CA TYR A 319 -45.26 -20.53 10.15
C TYR A 319 -44.35 -19.31 9.84
N GLN A 320 -43.08 -19.43 10.24
CA GLN A 320 -41.94 -18.49 10.14
C GLN A 320 -41.98 -17.28 11.10
N ARG A 321 -41.41 -17.51 12.28
CA ARG A 321 -41.10 -16.47 13.28
C ARG A 321 -39.90 -15.65 12.79
N GLY A 322 -40.15 -14.41 12.41
CA GLY A 322 -39.14 -13.35 12.29
C GLY A 322 -39.68 -12.09 12.95
N PRO A 323 -38.87 -11.30 13.67
CA PRO A 323 -39.34 -10.05 14.24
C PRO A 323 -39.83 -9.11 13.13
N LEU A 324 -41.02 -8.54 13.31
CA LEU A 324 -41.48 -7.44 12.47
C LEU A 324 -40.67 -6.21 12.90
N HIS A 325 -39.90 -5.66 11.97
CA HIS A 325 -39.03 -4.53 12.28
C HIS A 325 -39.80 -3.22 12.07
N LEU A 326 -39.87 -2.41 13.12
CA LEU A 326 -40.29 -1.03 13.01
C LEU A 326 -39.09 -0.19 12.55
N GLY A 327 -39.22 0.43 11.38
CA GLY A 327 -38.18 1.24 10.78
C GLY A 327 -38.36 2.70 11.15
N ARG A 328 -37.30 3.34 11.67
CA ARG A 328 -37.24 4.80 11.80
C ARG A 328 -36.09 5.34 10.99
N VAL A 329 -36.40 6.30 10.13
CA VAL A 329 -35.46 7.01 9.27
C VAL A 329 -35.42 8.45 9.74
N GLU A 330 -34.22 8.95 10.04
CA GLU A 330 -33.95 10.36 10.21
C GLU A 330 -33.19 10.86 8.99
N ILE A 331 -33.67 11.93 8.37
CA ILE A 331 -33.04 12.53 7.19
C ILE A 331 -32.70 13.98 7.50
N ASP A 332 -31.41 14.29 7.46
CA ASP A 332 -30.90 15.65 7.54
C ASP A 332 -30.50 16.14 6.15
N PHE A 333 -31.14 17.21 5.70
CA PHE A 333 -30.79 17.92 4.47
C PHE A 333 -29.96 19.14 4.81
N ARG A 334 -28.77 19.26 4.23
CA ARG A 334 -27.86 20.40 4.40
C ARG A 334 -27.51 21.02 3.05
N ALA A 335 -27.75 22.32 2.94
CA ALA A 335 -27.48 23.10 1.74
C ALA A 335 -26.10 23.77 1.81
N TYR A 336 -25.26 23.56 0.79
CA TYR A 336 -23.94 24.15 0.68
C TYR A 336 -23.69 24.80 -0.68
N ALA A 337 -22.77 25.76 -0.69
CA ALA A 337 -22.18 26.33 -1.91
C ALA A 337 -20.67 26.20 -1.79
N TRP A 338 -20.12 25.20 -2.47
CA TRP A 338 -18.73 24.77 -2.36
C TRP A 338 -18.02 24.80 -3.71
N THR A 339 -16.74 25.10 -3.67
CA THR A 339 -15.80 24.93 -4.78
C THR A 339 -15.39 23.47 -4.93
N ASP A 340 -14.80 23.10 -6.07
CA ASP A 340 -14.29 21.74 -6.28
C ASP A 340 -13.18 21.36 -5.29
N GLU A 341 -12.36 22.33 -4.87
CA GLU A 341 -11.34 22.13 -3.82
C GLU A 341 -11.99 21.81 -2.46
N GLU A 342 -13.01 22.58 -2.05
CA GLU A 342 -13.75 22.34 -0.80
C GLU A 342 -14.46 20.97 -0.81
N ILE A 343 -15.04 20.56 -1.94
CA ILE A 343 -15.66 19.23 -2.09
C ILE A 343 -14.61 18.13 -1.94
N SER A 344 -13.45 18.26 -2.58
CA SER A 344 -12.36 17.29 -2.45
C SER A 344 -11.84 17.21 -1.02
N ASN A 345 -11.71 18.35 -0.34
CA ASN A 345 -11.30 18.39 1.05
C ASN A 345 -12.31 17.71 1.98
N TYR A 346 -13.62 17.93 1.75
CA TYR A 346 -14.67 17.26 2.51
C TYR A 346 -14.63 15.73 2.34
N LYS A 347 -14.50 15.25 1.10
CA LYS A 347 -14.35 13.81 0.81
C LYS A 347 -13.11 13.23 1.50
N LYS A 348 -11.97 13.90 1.42
CA LYS A 348 -10.72 13.48 2.08
C LYS A 348 -10.82 13.47 3.60
N MET A 349 -11.56 14.41 4.18
CA MET A 349 -11.80 14.45 5.63
C MET A 349 -12.54 13.20 6.08
N ARG A 350 -13.59 12.81 5.34
CA ARG A 350 -14.36 11.60 5.61
C ARG A 350 -13.56 10.32 5.37
N GLU A 351 -12.69 10.31 4.36
CA GLU A 351 -11.75 9.21 4.11
C GLU A 351 -10.57 9.14 5.13
N GLN A 352 -10.28 10.21 5.89
CA GLN A 352 -9.07 10.26 6.74
C GLN A 352 -9.17 9.39 8.01
N GLU A 353 -10.38 9.09 8.48
CA GLU A 353 -10.61 8.07 9.52
C GLU A 353 -10.24 6.66 9.01
N ASP A 354 -10.23 6.47 7.69
CA ASP A 354 -10.10 5.16 7.04
C ASP A 354 -8.65 4.80 6.60
N PHE A 355 -7.78 5.75 6.31
CA PHE A 355 -6.49 5.44 5.66
C PHE A 355 -5.42 4.76 6.55
N GLN A 356 -5.66 4.57 7.85
CA GLN A 356 -4.63 4.15 8.80
C GLN A 356 -4.22 2.67 8.66
N LEU A 357 -5.17 1.77 8.36
CA LEU A 357 -4.88 0.33 8.21
C LEU A 357 -4.13 0.00 6.93
N LEU A 358 -4.44 0.71 5.83
CA LEU A 358 -3.70 0.58 4.56
C LEU A 358 -2.25 1.06 4.71
N GLY A 359 -2.02 2.12 5.48
CA GLY A 359 -0.69 2.69 5.69
C GLY A 359 0.26 1.79 6.49
N ILE A 360 -0.26 1.06 7.49
CA ILE A 360 0.57 0.21 8.38
C ILE A 360 1.15 -1.00 7.63
N ILE A 361 0.33 -1.63 6.78
CA ILE A 361 0.73 -2.83 6.03
C ILE A 361 1.68 -2.45 4.89
N ASP A 362 1.38 -1.40 4.13
CA ASP A 362 2.29 -0.88 3.11
C ASP A 362 3.62 -0.44 3.75
N ALA A 363 3.62 0.19 4.93
CA ALA A 363 4.84 0.68 5.57
C ALA A 363 5.79 -0.45 6.01
N SER A 364 5.28 -1.53 6.59
CA SER A 364 6.12 -2.65 7.05
C SER A 364 6.76 -3.42 5.89
N VAL A 365 5.99 -3.72 4.84
CA VAL A 365 6.49 -4.40 3.63
C VAL A 365 7.42 -3.48 2.84
N LYS A 366 7.07 -2.20 2.71
CA LYS A 366 7.91 -1.21 2.04
C LYS A 366 9.19 -0.93 2.80
N ALA A 367 9.17 -0.87 4.12
CA ALA A 367 10.39 -0.73 4.94
C ALA A 367 11.32 -1.94 4.77
N ALA A 368 10.77 -3.16 4.71
CA ALA A 368 11.55 -4.35 4.41
C ALA A 368 12.19 -4.28 3.00
N LEU A 369 11.42 -3.88 1.97
CA LEU A 369 11.93 -3.69 0.62
C LEU A 369 12.94 -2.52 0.48
N GLU A 370 12.76 -1.44 1.24
CA GLU A 370 13.66 -0.28 1.24
C GLU A 370 14.96 -0.56 2.01
N SER A 371 14.94 -1.43 3.04
CA SER A 371 16.17 -1.90 3.71
C SER A 371 17.10 -2.71 2.80
N LEU A 372 16.54 -3.32 1.75
CA LEU A 372 17.26 -3.99 0.66
C LEU A 372 17.76 -3.02 -0.43
N GLY A 373 17.45 -1.73 -0.29
CA GLY A 373 17.04 -0.84 -1.38
C GLY A 373 18.05 -0.52 -2.48
N ASP A 374 19.37 -0.59 -2.26
CA ASP A 374 20.32 -0.27 -3.34
C ASP A 374 20.77 -1.54 -4.09
N GLU A 375 21.03 -2.64 -3.39
CA GLU A 375 21.50 -3.90 -4.01
C GLU A 375 20.38 -4.64 -4.73
N LEU A 376 19.20 -4.77 -4.10
CA LEU A 376 18.04 -5.39 -4.74
C LEU A 376 17.64 -4.64 -6.01
N MET A 377 17.60 -3.31 -5.94
CA MET A 377 17.22 -2.47 -7.07
C MET A 377 18.27 -2.52 -8.19
N ARG A 378 19.56 -2.71 -7.86
CA ARG A 378 20.61 -2.97 -8.85
C ARG A 378 20.31 -4.27 -9.61
N TYR A 379 20.10 -5.37 -8.91
CA TYR A 379 19.84 -6.67 -9.54
C TYR A 379 18.51 -6.73 -10.30
N LEU A 380 17.46 -6.08 -9.80
CA LEU A 380 16.18 -6.02 -10.52
C LEU A 380 16.31 -5.17 -11.80
N ARG A 381 17.08 -4.08 -11.80
CA ARG A 381 17.40 -3.34 -13.04
C ARG A 381 18.18 -4.20 -14.02
N GLU A 382 19.20 -4.92 -13.54
CA GLU A 382 19.96 -5.87 -14.37
C GLU A 382 19.05 -6.98 -14.94
N ALA A 383 17.97 -7.35 -14.24
CA ALA A 383 16.95 -8.30 -14.70
C ALA A 383 15.95 -7.73 -15.71
N GLY A 384 16.10 -6.46 -16.09
CA GLY A 384 15.23 -5.80 -17.07
C GLY A 384 13.97 -5.19 -16.46
N GLU A 385 13.95 -4.87 -15.17
CA GLU A 385 12.92 -4.01 -14.59
C GLU A 385 13.32 -2.54 -14.68
N GLU A 386 12.49 -1.75 -15.36
CA GLU A 386 12.62 -0.31 -15.39
C GLU A 386 12.07 0.29 -14.09
N PHE A 387 12.95 0.83 -13.27
CA PHE A 387 12.56 1.70 -12.17
C PHE A 387 12.75 3.15 -12.61
N GLU A 388 11.72 3.99 -12.45
CA GLU A 388 11.90 5.44 -12.51
C GLU A 388 13.02 5.79 -11.51
N ALA A 389 14.14 6.31 -12.00
CA ALA A 389 15.27 6.69 -11.17
C ALA A 389 14.77 7.73 -10.14
N LYS A 390 14.65 7.32 -8.88
CA LYS A 390 14.48 8.28 -7.79
C LYS A 390 15.74 9.14 -7.79
N GLU A 391 15.63 10.37 -8.30
CA GLU A 391 16.64 11.40 -8.09
C GLU A 391 17.00 11.42 -6.60
N LYS A 392 18.25 11.11 -6.29
CA LYS A 392 18.81 11.32 -4.95
C LYS A 392 18.79 12.84 -4.69
N LYS A 393 17.68 13.35 -4.16
CA LYS A 393 17.66 14.71 -3.60
C LYS A 393 18.52 14.70 -2.36
N ALA A 394 19.68 15.34 -2.46
CA ALA A 394 20.52 15.69 -1.32
C ALA A 394 19.64 16.32 -0.24
N THR A 395 19.67 15.72 0.95
CA THR A 395 19.02 16.24 2.15
C THR A 395 19.65 17.58 2.50
N PRO A 396 18.92 18.71 2.47
CA PRO A 396 19.39 19.92 3.12
C PRO A 396 19.29 19.68 4.63
N LYS A 397 20.40 19.88 5.34
CA LYS A 397 20.41 19.94 6.81
C LYS A 397 19.34 20.95 7.26
N GLN A 398 18.33 20.52 8.01
CA GLN A 398 17.38 21.42 8.67
C GLN A 398 17.28 21.11 10.16
N SER A 399 17.74 22.11 10.92
CA SER A 399 17.37 22.59 12.26
C SER A 399 16.43 21.72 13.12
N LEU A 400 16.92 21.43 14.33
CA LEU A 400 16.34 20.63 15.42
C LEU A 400 15.17 21.30 16.19
N LEU A 401 14.38 22.17 15.56
CA LEU A 401 13.25 22.83 16.23
C LEU A 401 12.01 22.83 15.35
N ASN A 402 11.31 21.68 15.32
CA ASN A 402 9.84 21.61 15.26
C ASN A 402 9.35 20.13 15.25
N PRO A 403 8.93 19.59 16.41
CA PRO A 403 8.44 18.21 16.56
C PRO A 403 7.12 17.92 15.82
N TYR A 404 6.40 18.94 15.37
CA TYR A 404 5.07 18.81 14.75
C TYR A 404 5.09 18.74 13.21
N GLY A 405 6.25 18.87 12.55
CA GLY A 405 6.38 18.83 11.09
C GLY A 405 6.67 17.45 10.49
N SER A 406 7.00 16.44 11.31
CA SER A 406 7.41 15.10 10.87
C SER A 406 6.25 14.23 10.39
N VAL A 407 5.05 14.41 10.96
CA VAL A 407 3.83 13.68 10.58
C VAL A 407 3.31 14.11 9.20
N PHE A 408 3.50 15.38 8.83
CA PHE A 408 3.09 15.91 7.52
C PHE A 408 3.96 15.39 6.36
N LYS A 409 5.22 15.05 6.64
CA LYS A 409 6.16 14.56 5.62
C LYS A 409 5.91 13.10 5.24
N GLY A 410 5.54 12.26 6.21
CA GLY A 410 5.16 10.86 5.96
C GLY A 410 3.88 10.72 5.12
N PHE A 411 2.91 11.63 5.28
CA PHE A 411 1.64 11.60 4.55
C PHE A 411 1.77 12.10 3.08
N ALA A 412 2.67 13.05 2.83
CA ALA A 412 2.92 13.58 1.48
C ALA A 412 3.66 12.59 0.56
N ASP A 413 4.46 11.68 1.13
CA ASP A 413 5.14 10.63 0.37
C ASP A 413 4.26 9.39 0.10
N MET A 414 3.17 9.22 0.86
CA MET A 414 2.14 8.20 0.61
C MET A 414 1.21 8.56 -0.56
N LEU A 415 1.02 9.86 -0.83
CA LEU A 415 0.14 10.36 -1.91
C LEU A 415 0.79 10.42 -3.31
N LYS A 416 2.10 10.17 -3.44
CA LYS A 416 2.79 10.15 -4.75
C LYS A 416 2.55 8.87 -5.57
N GLY A 417 1.99 7.82 -4.95
CA GLY A 417 1.67 6.55 -5.62
C GLY A 417 0.37 6.54 -6.43
N PHE A 418 -0.44 7.61 -6.34
CA PHE A 418 -1.60 7.81 -7.21
C PHE A 418 -1.25 8.82 -8.31
N LYS A 419 -1.00 8.34 -9.53
CA LYS A 419 -0.77 9.17 -10.72
C LYS A 419 -2.02 10.01 -11.02
N VAL A 420 -2.01 11.27 -10.62
CA VAL A 420 -2.78 12.35 -11.23
C VAL A 420 -1.89 12.98 -12.31
N PRO A 421 -2.37 13.24 -13.54
CA PRO A 421 -1.56 13.91 -14.57
C PRO A 421 -1.08 15.26 -14.04
N LYS A 422 0.23 15.52 -14.17
CA LYS A 422 0.84 16.82 -13.86
C LYS A 422 0.32 17.86 -14.86
N GLU A 423 -0.72 18.59 -14.49
CA GLU A 423 -0.87 19.94 -15.00
C GLU A 423 0.15 20.85 -14.32
N VAL A 424 0.83 21.64 -15.16
CA VAL A 424 1.88 22.58 -14.81
C VAL A 424 1.35 23.55 -13.74
N LYS A 425 1.97 23.54 -12.56
CA LYS A 425 1.69 24.51 -11.49
C LYS A 425 2.08 25.92 -11.95
N ALA A 426 1.14 26.64 -12.53
CA ALA A 426 1.20 28.08 -12.61
C ALA A 426 1.13 28.66 -11.19
N ALA A 427 2.03 29.58 -10.88
CA ALA A 427 2.10 30.27 -9.60
C ALA A 427 0.74 30.93 -9.27
N LYS A 428 0.15 30.60 -8.11
CA LYS A 428 -1.08 31.22 -7.60
C LYS A 428 -0.85 32.73 -7.41
N GLN A 429 -1.17 33.53 -8.42
CA GLN A 429 -1.32 34.98 -8.29
C GLN A 429 -2.50 35.24 -7.34
N LYS A 430 -2.32 36.14 -6.36
CA LYS A 430 -3.42 36.54 -5.45
C LYS A 430 -4.59 37.07 -6.31
N PRO A 431 -5.83 36.56 -6.14
CA PRO A 431 -6.95 36.94 -6.98
C PRO A 431 -7.22 38.45 -6.88
N LYS A 432 -7.47 39.09 -8.02
CA LYS A 432 -7.81 40.53 -8.07
C LYS A 432 -9.11 40.77 -7.27
N LYS A 433 -9.25 41.91 -6.59
CA LYS A 433 -10.43 42.25 -5.76
C LYS A 433 -11.78 42.04 -6.49
N GLN A 434 -11.81 42.24 -7.81
CA GLN A 434 -13.00 41.99 -8.65
C GLN A 434 -13.37 40.50 -8.75
N GLU A 435 -12.41 39.58 -8.78
CA GLU A 435 -12.68 38.14 -8.82
C GLU A 435 -13.21 37.63 -7.47
N ILE A 436 -12.71 38.18 -6.37
CA ILE A 436 -13.20 37.88 -5.01
C ILE A 436 -14.66 38.32 -4.89
N PHE A 437 -15.00 39.51 -5.40
CA PHE A 437 -16.38 40.01 -5.40
C PHE A 437 -17.31 39.17 -6.29
N ARG A 438 -16.88 38.79 -7.50
CA ARG A 438 -17.64 37.90 -8.40
C ARG A 438 -17.85 36.51 -7.79
N LEU A 439 -16.83 35.96 -7.11
CA LEU A 439 -16.95 34.70 -6.38
C LEU A 439 -17.92 34.83 -5.19
N GLY A 440 -17.91 35.96 -4.47
CA GLY A 440 -18.86 36.24 -3.40
C GLY A 440 -20.31 36.28 -3.87
N ILE A 441 -20.58 36.95 -5.00
CA ILE A 441 -21.92 36.97 -5.62
C ILE A 441 -22.31 35.56 -6.08
N ALA A 442 -21.45 34.87 -6.82
CA ALA A 442 -21.72 33.51 -7.28
C ALA A 442 -22.00 32.55 -6.10
N ARG A 443 -21.32 32.73 -4.96
CA ARG A 443 -21.57 31.95 -3.74
C ARG A 443 -22.94 32.25 -3.15
N ARG A 444 -23.34 33.52 -3.11
CA ARG A 444 -24.65 33.93 -2.60
C ARG A 444 -25.77 33.39 -3.50
N ASP A 445 -25.61 33.50 -4.81
CA ASP A 445 -26.60 33.04 -5.77
C ASP A 445 -26.76 31.51 -5.73
N ALA A 446 -25.64 30.77 -5.67
CA ALA A 446 -25.67 29.33 -5.50
C ALA A 446 -26.31 28.91 -4.16
N ARG A 447 -26.06 29.67 -3.06
CA ARG A 447 -26.71 29.45 -1.76
C ARG A 447 -28.21 29.63 -1.83
N GLU A 448 -28.71 30.67 -2.49
CA GLU A 448 -30.16 30.88 -2.59
C GLU A 448 -30.83 29.84 -3.49
N ARG A 449 -30.23 29.50 -4.64
CA ARG A 449 -30.76 28.44 -5.51
C ARG A 449 -30.85 27.11 -4.79
N VAL A 450 -29.77 26.68 -4.12
CA VAL A 450 -29.75 25.38 -3.45
C VAL A 450 -30.73 25.32 -2.27
N LYS A 451 -30.99 26.44 -1.58
CA LYS A 451 -32.02 26.51 -0.52
C LYS A 451 -33.41 26.24 -1.08
N VAL A 452 -33.76 26.88 -2.20
CA VAL A 452 -35.06 26.70 -2.86
C VAL A 452 -35.21 25.25 -3.32
N THR A 453 -34.20 24.69 -3.97
CA THR A 453 -34.22 23.29 -4.41
C THR A 453 -34.33 22.32 -3.23
N MET A 454 -33.58 22.54 -2.15
CA MET A 454 -33.64 21.71 -0.95
C MET A 454 -35.00 21.80 -0.24
N TRP A 455 -35.61 22.98 -0.17
CA TRP A 455 -36.97 23.13 0.35
C TRP A 455 -37.99 22.37 -0.50
N ALA A 456 -37.89 22.44 -1.84
CA ALA A 456 -38.76 21.70 -2.74
C ALA A 456 -38.66 20.18 -2.53
N ILE A 457 -37.43 19.66 -2.37
CA ILE A 457 -37.19 18.24 -2.04
C ILE A 457 -37.88 17.88 -0.72
N TYR A 458 -37.60 18.66 0.33
CA TYR A 458 -38.17 18.43 1.67
C TYR A 458 -39.70 18.46 1.65
N HIS A 459 -40.30 19.45 0.98
CA HIS A 459 -41.75 19.61 0.93
C HIS A 459 -42.42 18.50 0.11
N HIS A 460 -41.88 18.16 -1.06
CA HIS A 460 -42.41 17.07 -1.88
C HIS A 460 -42.24 15.71 -1.20
N PHE A 461 -41.15 15.50 -0.47
CA PHE A 461 -40.95 14.30 0.34
C PHE A 461 -42.08 14.17 1.37
N LYS A 462 -42.34 15.23 2.15
CA LYS A 462 -43.41 15.23 3.14
C LYS A 462 -44.78 14.98 2.53
N LYS A 463 -45.06 15.61 1.38
CA LYS A 463 -46.32 15.41 0.65
C LYS A 463 -46.48 13.97 0.14
N HIS A 464 -45.40 13.36 -0.38
CA HIS A 464 -45.44 11.99 -0.89
C HIS A 464 -45.67 10.95 0.21
N HIS A 465 -45.12 11.17 1.41
CA HIS A 465 -45.23 10.25 2.54
C HIS A 465 -46.34 10.65 3.53
N GLU A 466 -47.32 11.43 3.06
CA GLU A 466 -48.50 11.87 3.84
C GLU A 466 -48.17 12.52 5.19
N MET A 467 -46.99 13.15 5.29
CA MET A 467 -46.57 13.81 6.51
C MET A 467 -47.29 15.16 6.67
N LEU A 468 -47.58 15.54 7.92
CA LEU A 468 -48.18 16.83 8.25
C LEU A 468 -47.39 18.00 7.64
N ASN A 469 -48.00 18.68 6.68
CA ASN A 469 -47.51 19.90 6.05
C ASN A 469 -48.04 21.11 6.83
N TRP A 470 -47.29 21.54 7.84
CA TRP A 470 -47.39 22.87 8.43
C TRP A 470 -46.59 23.90 7.65
#